data_AF-A0A4Y2PS88-F1
#
_entry.id   AF-A0A4Y2PS88-F1
#
_cell.length_a   1.000
_cell.length_b   1.000
_cell.length_c   1.000
_cell.angle_alpha   90.00
_cell.angle_beta   90.00
_cell.angle_gamma   90.00
#
_symmetry.space_group_name_H-M   'P 1'
#
loop_
_entity.id
_entity.type
_entity.pdbx_description
1 polymer ?
#
loop_
_entity_poly.entity_id
_entity_poly.type
_entity_poly.pdbx_seq_one_letter_code
_entity_poly.pdbx_strand_id
1 'polypeptide(L)'
;MVWCYGYLYHWTVFFEEITANGIQTCSVTGQRYRDMLNDFVIPQLQQRGCLQDIIFMLDGAPPHIDRHVKQLLRQHFTDSRVISRHFPTAWSSHSPDINPLRLLVVGFPEGKYLP
;
A
#
# COMPACT_ATOMS: atom_id res chain seq x y z
N MET A 1 5.54 -15.77 1.48
CA MET A 1 4.93 -15.01 2.59
C MET A 1 5.29 -13.55 2.40
N VAL A 2 4.30 -12.67 2.22
CA VAL A 2 4.51 -11.24 1.99
C VAL A 2 3.72 -10.51 3.07
N TRP A 3 4.43 -9.81 3.95
CA TRP A 3 3.91 -9.21 5.18
C TRP A 3 3.47 -7.76 5.00
N CYS A 4 2.22 -7.47 4.65
CA CYS A 4 1.75 -6.07 4.59
C CYS A 4 1.56 -5.50 6.01
N TYR A 5 2.33 -4.48 6.40
CA TYR A 5 2.28 -3.86 7.75
C TYR A 5 2.04 -2.34 7.68
N GLY A 6 0.84 -1.87 7.99
CA GLY A 6 0.58 -0.42 8.10
C GLY A 6 1.13 0.16 9.41
N TYR A 7 2.33 0.77 9.39
CA TYR A 7 3.03 1.27 10.61
C TYR A 7 2.25 2.31 11.45
N LEU A 8 1.20 2.93 10.92
CA LEU A 8 0.44 3.95 11.64
C LEU A 8 -0.88 3.45 12.25
N TYR A 9 -1.36 2.28 11.84
CA TYR A 9 -2.68 1.79 12.24
C TYR A 9 -2.75 0.28 12.52
N HIS A 10 -1.59 -0.41 12.58
CA HIS A 10 -1.46 -1.86 12.81
C HIS A 10 -2.46 -2.68 11.98
N TRP A 11 -2.29 -2.59 10.66
CA TRP A 11 -3.06 -3.41 9.73
C TRP A 11 -2.22 -4.58 9.22
N THR A 12 -2.71 -5.81 9.36
CA THR A 12 -2.15 -7.01 8.73
C THR A 12 -3.14 -7.59 7.74
N VAL A 13 -2.71 -7.86 6.51
CA VAL A 13 -3.51 -8.60 5.50
C VAL A 13 -2.79 -9.88 5.11
N PHE A 14 -3.53 -10.99 5.15
CA PHE A 14 -3.07 -12.29 4.69
C PHE A 14 -3.80 -12.68 3.41
N PHE A 15 -3.09 -13.30 2.49
CA PHE A 15 -3.68 -13.90 1.30
C PHE A 15 -3.91 -15.39 1.55
N GLU A 16 -5.17 -15.74 1.77
CA GLU A 16 -5.62 -17.10 2.03
C GLU A 16 -6.63 -17.55 0.97
N GLU A 17 -6.67 -18.84 0.68
CA GLU A 17 -7.64 -19.45 -0.21
C GLU A 17 -8.27 -20.67 0.45
N ILE A 18 -9.59 -20.81 0.32
CA ILE A 18 -10.31 -21.98 0.80
C ILE A 18 -10.18 -23.07 -0.26
N THR A 19 -9.47 -24.14 0.10
CA THR A 19 -9.31 -25.33 -0.76
C THR A 19 -10.11 -26.50 -0.19
N ALA A 20 -10.22 -27.59 -0.94
CA ALA A 20 -10.78 -28.85 -0.45
C ALA A 20 -10.05 -29.39 0.81
N ASN A 21 -8.81 -28.96 1.04
CA ASN A 21 -7.97 -29.34 2.16
C ASN A 21 -7.95 -28.30 3.30
N GLY A 22 -8.85 -27.31 3.26
CA GLY A 22 -8.92 -26.21 4.23
C GLY A 22 -8.30 -24.90 3.75
N ILE A 23 -8.11 -23.96 4.68
CA ILE A 23 -7.53 -22.63 4.42
C ILE A 23 -6.03 -22.79 4.17
N GLN A 24 -5.56 -22.33 3.01
CA GLN A 24 -4.14 -22.36 2.66
C GLN A 24 -3.63 -20.97 2.27
N THR A 25 -2.37 -20.69 2.60
CA THR A 25 -1.68 -19.49 2.14
C THR A 25 -1.50 -19.55 0.63
N CYS A 26 -1.95 -18.53 -0.09
CA CYS A 26 -1.79 -18.45 -1.54
C CYS A 26 -0.71 -17.44 -1.94
N SER A 27 -0.21 -17.55 -3.17
CA SER A 27 0.79 -16.62 -3.69
C SER A 27 0.19 -15.25 -3.94
N VAL A 28 0.92 -14.19 -3.59
CA VAL A 28 0.53 -12.82 -3.89
C VAL A 28 0.75 -12.56 -5.37
N THR A 29 -0.33 -12.44 -6.13
CA THR A 29 -0.31 -12.00 -7.54
C THR A 29 -0.61 -10.50 -7.62
N GLY A 30 -0.24 -9.85 -8.72
CA GLY A 30 -0.57 -8.43 -8.91
C GLY A 30 -2.07 -8.16 -8.86
N GLN A 31 -2.90 -9.10 -9.34
CA GLN A 31 -4.36 -9.00 -9.26
C GLN A 31 -4.85 -9.07 -7.81
N ARG A 32 -4.47 -10.10 -7.05
CA ARG A 32 -4.87 -10.21 -5.63
C ARG A 32 -4.41 -9.02 -4.82
N TYR A 33 -3.22 -8.52 -5.13
CA TYR A 33 -2.68 -7.32 -4.50
C TYR A 33 -3.50 -6.08 -4.81
N ARG A 34 -3.87 -5.87 -6.08
CA ARG A 34 -4.78 -4.79 -6.51
C ARG A 34 -6.12 -4.88 -5.80
N ASP A 35 -6.72 -6.06 -5.75
CA ASP A 35 -8.03 -6.28 -5.14
C ASP A 35 -7.97 -5.93 -3.65
N MET A 36 -6.93 -6.37 -2.94
CA MET A 36 -6.67 -5.98 -1.55
C MET A 36 -6.50 -4.47 -1.38
N LEU A 37 -5.80 -3.77 -2.27
CA LEU A 37 -5.70 -2.31 -2.18
C LEU A 37 -7.05 -1.62 -2.33
N ASN A 38 -7.83 -2.06 -3.32
CA ASN A 38 -9.10 -1.45 -3.69
C ASN A 38 -10.22 -1.74 -2.69
N ASP A 39 -10.31 -2.98 -2.23
CA ASP A 39 -11.45 -3.44 -1.43
C ASP A 39 -11.26 -3.14 0.05
N PHE A 40 -10.04 -2.74 0.43
CA PHE A 40 -9.68 -2.71 1.83
C PHE A 40 -8.78 -1.55 2.24
N VAL A 41 -7.57 -1.40 1.67
CA VAL A 41 -6.64 -0.34 2.08
C VAL A 41 -7.22 1.04 1.77
N ILE A 42 -7.66 1.27 0.53
CA ILE A 42 -8.20 2.57 0.09
C ILE A 42 -9.47 2.94 0.88
N PRO A 43 -10.49 2.06 1.01
CA PRO A 43 -11.68 2.35 1.81
C PRO A 43 -11.36 2.71 3.27
N GLN A 44 -10.40 2.04 3.90
CA GLN A 44 -10.02 2.35 5.28
C GLN A 44 -9.32 3.70 5.42
N LEU A 45 -8.45 4.05 4.47
CA LEU A 45 -7.80 5.36 4.46
C LEU A 45 -8.80 6.48 4.18
N GLN A 46 -9.81 6.23 3.34
CA GLN A 46 -10.92 7.14 3.12
C GLN A 46 -11.78 7.33 4.37
N GLN A 47 -12.15 6.24 5.05
CA GLN A 47 -12.92 6.28 6.30
C GLN A 47 -12.21 7.07 7.41
N ARG A 48 -10.88 7.01 7.45
CA ARG A 48 -10.05 7.76 8.40
C ARG A 48 -9.77 9.20 7.96
N GLY A 49 -10.18 9.59 6.76
CA GLY A 49 -9.97 10.92 6.21
C GLY A 49 -8.51 11.24 5.83
N CYS A 50 -7.61 10.26 5.80
CA CYS A 50 -6.17 10.49 5.63
C CYS A 50 -5.62 10.06 4.25
N LEU A 51 -6.50 9.67 3.31
CA LEU A 51 -6.08 9.22 1.97
C LEU A 51 -5.20 10.27 1.24
N GLN A 52 -5.45 11.56 1.45
CA GLN A 52 -4.71 12.65 0.80
C GLN A 52 -3.40 13.00 1.51
N ASP A 53 -3.27 12.66 2.79
CA ASP A 53 -2.13 13.03 3.65
C ASP A 53 -1.05 11.94 3.73
N ILE A 54 -1.19 10.90 2.90
CA ILE A 54 -0.31 9.74 2.91
C ILE A 54 0.57 9.71 1.67
N ILE A 55 1.85 9.43 1.93
CA ILE A 55 2.80 8.92 0.95
C ILE A 55 2.79 7.39 1.03
N PHE A 56 2.49 6.78 -0.12
CA PHE A 56 2.41 5.35 -0.31
C PHE A 56 3.76 4.81 -0.78
N MET A 57 4.32 3.82 -0.08
CA MET A 57 5.61 3.23 -0.43
C MET A 57 5.48 1.74 -0.66
N LEU A 58 6.09 1.29 -1.76
CA LEU A 58 6.12 -0.10 -2.18
C LEU A 58 7.53 -0.51 -2.56
N ASP A 59 7.87 -1.74 -2.20
CA ASP A 59 9.09 -2.36 -2.71
C ASP A 59 8.97 -2.63 -4.22
N GLY A 60 10.04 -3.19 -4.78
CA GLY A 60 10.08 -3.52 -6.19
C GLY A 60 9.32 -4.79 -6.58
N ALA A 61 8.82 -5.62 -5.67
CA ALA A 61 8.42 -7.00 -5.97
C ALA A 61 7.43 -7.08 -7.16
N PRO A 62 7.52 -8.13 -8.01
CA PRO A 62 6.73 -8.23 -9.23
C PRO A 62 5.22 -7.96 -9.06
N PRO A 63 4.54 -8.44 -7.99
CA PRO A 63 3.12 -8.14 -7.75
C PRO A 63 2.83 -6.65 -7.51
N HIS A 64 3.76 -5.92 -6.89
CA HIS A 64 3.57 -4.52 -6.49
C HIS A 64 3.82 -3.55 -7.65
N ILE A 65 4.64 -3.94 -8.62
CA ILE A 65 4.94 -3.15 -9.83
C ILE A 65 4.04 -3.52 -11.03
N ASP A 66 3.02 -4.37 -10.80
CA ASP A 66 2.02 -4.73 -11.80
C ASP A 66 1.36 -3.48 -12.39
N ARG A 67 1.03 -3.53 -13.69
CA ARG A 67 0.48 -2.36 -14.41
C ARG A 67 -0.81 -1.85 -13.77
N HIS A 68 -1.70 -2.75 -13.32
CA HIS A 68 -3.00 -2.40 -12.79
C HIS A 68 -2.89 -1.87 -11.37
N VAL A 69 -1.96 -2.42 -10.59
CA VAL A 69 -1.60 -1.89 -9.27
C VAL A 69 -1.08 -0.45 -9.40
N LYS A 70 -0.16 -0.19 -10.32
CA LYS A 70 0.36 1.17 -10.56
C LYS A 70 -0.74 2.14 -10.98
N GLN A 71 -1.63 1.72 -11.88
CA GLN A 71 -2.74 2.57 -12.32
C GLN A 71 -3.67 2.93 -11.14
N LEU A 72 -4.01 1.95 -10.29
CA LEU A 72 -4.83 2.19 -9.11
C LEU A 72 -4.15 3.19 -8.16
N LEU A 73 -2.85 3.02 -7.91
CA LEU A 73 -2.10 3.93 -7.05
C LEU A 73 -2.04 5.36 -7.61
N ARG A 74 -1.86 5.52 -8.92
CA ARG A 74 -1.92 6.83 -9.58
C ARG A 74 -3.28 7.49 -9.42
N GLN A 75 -4.35 6.72 -9.49
CA GLN A 75 -5.72 7.23 -9.36
C GLN A 75 -6.01 7.76 -7.94
N HIS A 76 -5.52 7.09 -6.89
CA HIS A 76 -5.86 7.44 -5.50
C HIS A 76 -4.81 8.29 -4.78
N PHE A 77 -3.53 8.11 -5.10
CA PHE A 77 -2.41 8.76 -4.42
C PHE A 77 -1.67 9.76 -5.31
N THR A 78 -1.90 9.78 -6.64
CA THR A 78 -1.13 10.55 -7.64
C THR A 78 0.33 10.12 -7.77
N ASP A 79 0.99 10.49 -8.87
CA ASP A 79 2.39 10.13 -9.10
C ASP A 79 3.35 10.71 -8.06
N SER A 80 2.98 11.83 -7.41
CA SER A 80 3.82 12.55 -6.45
C SER A 80 3.84 11.93 -5.05
N ARG A 81 2.79 11.21 -4.66
CA ARG A 81 2.65 10.59 -3.32
C ARG A 81 2.86 9.08 -3.35
N VAL A 82 3.50 8.55 -4.39
CA VAL A 82 3.85 7.13 -4.48
C VAL A 82 5.37 7.00 -4.67
N ILE A 83 6.00 6.23 -3.79
CA ILE A 83 7.41 5.85 -3.91
C ILE A 83 7.48 4.38 -4.28
N SER A 84 7.84 4.10 -5.53
CA SER A 84 7.97 2.75 -6.06
C SER A 84 8.74 2.77 -7.38
N ARG A 85 9.09 1.59 -7.91
CA ARG A 85 9.69 1.48 -9.24
C ARG A 85 8.70 2.01 -10.30
N HIS A 86 9.20 2.80 -11.25
CA HIS A 86 8.41 3.41 -12.32
C HIS A 86 7.44 4.53 -11.90
N PHE A 87 7.63 5.09 -10.70
CA PHE A 87 7.10 6.39 -10.31
C PHE A 87 8.23 7.43 -10.31
N PRO A 88 7.91 8.74 -10.31
CA PRO A 88 8.93 9.80 -10.29
C PRO A 88 9.90 9.66 -9.11
N THR A 89 9.40 9.26 -7.95
CA THR A 89 10.22 8.94 -6.77
C THR A 89 10.49 7.44 -6.74
N ALA A 90 11.68 7.04 -7.19
CA ALA A 90 12.07 5.64 -7.22
C ALA A 90 12.47 5.13 -5.82
N TRP A 91 12.04 3.92 -5.48
CA TRP A 91 12.52 3.20 -4.30
C TRP A 91 13.93 2.63 -4.54
N SER A 92 14.84 2.74 -3.56
CA SER A 92 16.21 2.23 -3.72
C SER A 92 16.25 0.70 -3.78
N SER A 93 17.13 0.13 -4.60
CA SER A 93 17.25 -1.33 -4.82
C SER A 93 17.85 -2.11 -3.64
N HIS A 94 18.39 -1.43 -2.62
CA HIS A 94 19.14 -2.05 -1.52
C HIS A 94 18.48 -1.89 -0.15
N SER A 95 17.20 -1.52 -0.09
CA SER A 95 16.48 -1.46 1.17
C SER A 95 15.97 -2.87 1.56
N PRO A 96 16.24 -3.37 2.78
CA PRO A 96 15.79 -4.71 3.18
C PRO A 96 14.26 -4.80 3.18
N ASP A 97 13.73 -5.94 2.74
CA ASP A 97 12.30 -6.29 2.59
C ASP A 97 11.57 -6.43 3.94
N ILE A 98 11.68 -5.41 4.81
CA ILE A 98 11.13 -5.49 6.16
C ILE A 98 9.61 -5.30 6.16
N ASN A 99 9.04 -4.80 5.06
CA ASN A 99 7.59 -4.68 4.90
C ASN A 99 7.19 -4.33 3.45
N PRO A 100 6.49 -5.20 2.69
CA PRO A 100 5.96 -4.94 1.34
C PRO A 100 5.05 -3.70 1.21
N LEU A 101 4.45 -3.21 2.30
CA LEU A 101 3.54 -2.07 2.28
C LEU A 101 3.82 -1.10 3.41
N ARG A 102 4.35 0.08 3.07
CA ARG A 102 4.62 1.14 4.05
C ARG A 102 3.85 2.40 3.70
N LEU A 103 3.00 2.83 4.63
CA LEU A 103 2.29 4.11 4.58
C LEU A 103 2.99 5.09 5.51
N LEU A 104 3.33 6.26 5.00
CA LEU A 104 3.80 7.39 5.80
C LEU A 104 2.73 8.48 5.75
N VAL A 105 2.10 8.76 6.88
CA VAL A 105 1.30 9.99 7.04
C VAL A 105 2.28 11.14 7.16
N VAL A 106 2.20 12.08 6.22
CA VAL A 106 2.90 13.35 6.32
C VAL A 106 1.93 14.31 6.99
N GLY A 107 2.14 14.56 8.28
CA GLY A 107 1.40 15.60 8.98
C GLY A 107 1.79 16.96 8.40
N PHE A 108 0.84 17.67 7.81
CA PHE A 108 0.99 19.12 7.64
C PHE A 108 0.81 19.78 9.02
N PRO A 109 1.78 20.57 9.52
CA PRO A 109 1.50 21.51 10.59
C PRO A 109 0.74 22.70 9.99
N GLU A 110 -0.59 22.59 9.86
CA GLU A 110 -1.40 23.78 9.62
C GLU A 110 -1.82 24.36 10.97
N GLY A 111 -1.13 25.46 11.31
CA GLY A 111 -1.42 26.29 12.46
C GLY A 111 -2.90 26.64 12.56
N LYS A 112 -3.47 26.34 13.72
CA LYS A 112 -4.62 27.05 14.25
C LYS A 112 -4.19 27.73 15.55
N TYR A 113 -3.54 28.88 15.42
CA TYR A 113 -3.80 29.96 16.38
C TYR A 113 -5.21 30.45 16.05
N LEU A 114 -6.18 30.04 16.87
CA LEU A 114 -7.52 30.64 16.86
C LEU A 114 -7.43 32.00 17.57
N PRO A 115 -8.14 33.05 17.13
CA PRO A 115 -8.56 34.11 18.05
C PRO A 115 -9.56 33.57 19.08
#